data_AF-S4R8M3-F1
#
_entry.id   AF-S4R8M3-F1
#
_cell.length_a   1.000
_cell.length_b   1.000
_cell.length_c   1.000
_cell.angle_alpha   90.00
_cell.angle_beta   90.00
_cell.angle_gamma   90.00
#
_symmetry.space_group_name_H-M   'P 1'
#
loop_
_entity.id
_entity.type
_entity.pdbx_description
1 polymer ?
#
loop_
_entity_poly.entity_id
_entity_poly.type
_entity_poly.pdbx_seq_one_letter_code
_entity_poly.pdbx_strand_id
1 'polypeptide(L)'
;NCSASLRRVVGRKPLLQRVFDFNVPVLLRKGHFSPEEFDRLSKYRTPYGWKGMNMSDVEDAVDMLSHPECREMFTHRLQDGGGGGGGGRDAEKCVRCAVVGNGGILNGSMMGEEIDSHDYVFRVNGAITAGFERDVGNRTSFYFFSTNTMKNSMRAYRKFGIVHPPWSK
;
A
#
# COMPACT_ATOMS: atom_id res chain seq x y z
N ASN A 1 8.50 21.51 2.71
CA ASN A 1 8.27 21.94 1.30
C ASN A 1 8.65 20.83 0.28
N CYS A 2 7.68 20.14 -0.35
CA CYS A 2 7.93 19.17 -1.43
C CYS A 2 7.94 19.87 -2.81
N SER A 3 9.07 20.45 -3.22
CA SER A 3 9.16 21.21 -4.48
C SER A 3 8.79 20.41 -5.75
N ALA A 4 8.93 19.08 -5.70
CA ALA A 4 8.57 18.14 -6.78
C ALA A 4 7.46 17.15 -6.38
N SER A 5 6.44 17.58 -5.62
CA SER A 5 5.34 16.69 -5.25
C SER A 5 4.61 16.11 -6.48
N LEU A 6 4.12 14.87 -6.38
CA LEU A 6 3.40 14.20 -7.46
C LEU A 6 2.23 15.04 -7.98
N ARG A 7 1.43 15.65 -7.08
CA ARG A 7 0.33 16.55 -7.45
C ARG A 7 0.81 17.76 -8.27
N ARG A 8 1.97 18.35 -7.93
CA ARG A 8 2.53 19.47 -8.68
C ARG A 8 3.07 19.03 -10.05
N VAL A 9 3.69 17.86 -10.14
CA VAL A 9 4.17 17.30 -11.41
C VAL A 9 3.00 16.98 -12.33
N VAL A 10 1.95 16.33 -11.81
CA VAL A 10 0.70 16.05 -12.54
C VAL A 10 0.06 17.35 -12.99
N GLY A 11 -0.07 18.34 -12.10
CA GLY A 11 -0.66 19.65 -12.42
C GLY A 11 0.06 20.45 -13.50
N ARG A 12 1.29 20.09 -13.88
CA ARG A 12 2.05 20.75 -14.96
C ARG A 12 2.04 20.01 -16.28
N LYS A 13 1.51 18.78 -16.35
CA LYS A 13 1.56 17.93 -17.54
C LYS A 13 0.14 17.57 -17.99
N PRO A 14 -0.36 18.11 -19.13
CA PRO A 14 -1.73 17.87 -19.60
C PRO A 14 -2.07 16.38 -19.75
N LEU A 15 -1.10 15.56 -20.20
CA LEU A 15 -1.30 14.11 -20.30
C LEU A 15 -1.59 13.48 -18.93
N LEU A 16 -0.88 13.89 -17.88
CA LEU A 16 -1.04 13.31 -16.54
C LEU A 16 -2.34 13.78 -15.87
N GLN A 17 -2.74 15.03 -16.09
CA GLN A 17 -4.01 15.55 -15.57
C GLN A 17 -5.23 14.75 -16.05
N ARG A 18 -5.15 14.11 -17.23
CA ARG A 18 -6.25 13.30 -17.79
C ARG A 18 -6.34 11.90 -17.19
N VAL A 19 -5.30 11.40 -16.53
CA VAL A 19 -5.22 10.01 -16.04
C VAL A 19 -5.15 9.90 -14.52
N PHE A 20 -4.69 10.95 -13.84
CA PHE A 20 -4.64 10.98 -12.37
C PHE A 20 -5.90 11.62 -11.80
N ASP A 21 -6.66 10.83 -11.03
CA ASP A 21 -7.68 11.33 -10.12
C ASP A 21 -7.26 11.00 -8.68
N PHE A 22 -6.99 12.03 -7.89
CA PHE A 22 -6.55 11.90 -6.50
C PHE A 22 -7.72 11.83 -5.50
N ASN A 23 -8.96 11.86 -5.96
CA ASN A 23 -10.16 11.76 -5.12
C ASN A 23 -10.73 10.34 -5.07
N VAL A 24 -10.25 9.43 -5.92
CA VAL A 24 -10.66 8.02 -5.90
C VAL A 24 -10.15 7.36 -4.61
N PRO A 25 -11.02 6.74 -3.80
CA PRO A 25 -10.60 6.06 -2.59
C PRO A 25 -9.71 4.85 -2.92
N VAL A 26 -8.54 4.78 -2.28
CA VAL A 26 -7.57 3.68 -2.47
C VAL A 26 -7.90 2.48 -1.57
N LEU A 27 -8.42 2.73 -0.36
CA LEU A 27 -8.79 1.70 0.60
C LEU A 27 -10.32 1.49 0.63
N LEU A 28 -10.73 0.23 0.73
CA LEU A 28 -12.10 -0.13 1.08
C LEU A 28 -12.34 0.15 2.57
N ARG A 29 -13.50 0.70 2.91
CA ARG A 29 -13.91 1.04 4.28
C ARG A 29 -15.38 0.72 4.45
N LYS A 30 -15.84 0.57 5.70
CA LYS A 30 -17.26 0.36 6.01
C LYS A 30 -18.21 1.34 5.33
N GLY A 31 -17.87 2.63 5.31
CA GLY A 31 -18.69 3.66 4.67
C GLY A 31 -18.80 3.56 3.14
N HIS A 32 -18.05 2.65 2.48
CA HIS A 32 -18.16 2.41 1.04
C HIS A 32 -19.06 1.21 0.71
N PHE A 33 -19.58 0.49 1.70
CA PHE A 33 -20.43 -0.67 1.49
C PHE A 33 -21.89 -0.33 1.76
N SER A 34 -22.76 -0.72 0.83
CA SER A 34 -24.21 -0.66 0.93
C SER A 34 -24.82 -1.79 0.09
N PRO A 35 -26.09 -2.16 0.28
CA PRO A 35 -26.77 -3.12 -0.59
C PRO A 35 -26.72 -2.72 -2.08
N GLU A 36 -26.89 -1.44 -2.40
CA GLU A 36 -26.82 -0.94 -3.77
C GLU A 36 -25.42 -1.08 -4.37
N GLU A 37 -24.39 -0.81 -3.57
CA GLU A 37 -23.01 -0.98 -3.99
C GLU A 37 -22.65 -2.46 -4.14
N PHE A 38 -23.18 -3.32 -3.27
CA PHE A 38 -23.06 -4.77 -3.39
C PHE A 38 -23.64 -5.25 -4.72
N ASP A 39 -24.85 -4.84 -5.07
CA ASP A 39 -25.48 -5.19 -6.35
C ASP A 39 -24.70 -4.65 -7.55
N ARG A 40 -24.19 -3.41 -7.44
CA ARG A 40 -23.38 -2.79 -8.50
C ARG A 40 -22.12 -3.61 -8.78
N LEU A 41 -21.40 -4.02 -7.74
CA LEU A 41 -20.12 -4.72 -7.84
C LEU A 41 -20.26 -6.25 -8.02
N SER A 42 -21.44 -6.82 -7.78
CA SER A 42 -21.78 -8.22 -8.08
C SER A 42 -21.77 -8.54 -9.58
N LYS A 43 -21.69 -7.53 -10.44
CA LYS A 43 -21.54 -7.69 -11.89
C LYS A 43 -20.12 -8.06 -12.31
N TYR A 44 -19.12 -7.76 -11.48
CA TYR A 44 -17.69 -7.89 -11.82
C TYR A 44 -17.01 -8.95 -10.96
N ARG A 45 -16.13 -9.74 -11.57
CA ARG A 45 -15.30 -10.71 -10.84
C ARG A 45 -14.17 -10.00 -10.10
N THR A 46 -13.59 -10.67 -9.09
CA THR A 46 -12.35 -10.23 -8.45
C THR A 46 -11.25 -9.98 -9.48
N PRO A 47 -10.43 -8.91 -9.35
CA PRO A 47 -10.38 -7.95 -8.23
C PRO A 47 -11.32 -6.74 -8.38
N TYR A 48 -12.16 -6.69 -9.42
CA TYR A 48 -12.98 -5.51 -9.75
C TYR A 48 -14.38 -5.50 -9.11
N GLY A 49 -14.73 -6.55 -8.38
CA GLY A 49 -16.00 -6.74 -7.70
C GLY A 49 -16.07 -8.12 -7.04
N TRP A 50 -17.28 -8.53 -6.66
CA TRP A 50 -17.55 -9.73 -5.86
C TRP A 50 -18.61 -10.64 -6.50
N LYS A 51 -18.62 -10.71 -7.84
CA LYS A 51 -19.51 -11.63 -8.57
C LYS A 51 -19.40 -13.06 -8.06
N GLY A 52 -20.50 -13.58 -7.53
CA GLY A 52 -20.62 -14.93 -7.01
C GLY A 52 -20.24 -15.10 -5.53
N MET A 53 -19.98 -14.00 -4.80
CA MET A 53 -19.81 -14.03 -3.34
C MET A 53 -21.14 -13.79 -2.64
N ASN A 54 -21.25 -14.24 -1.39
CA ASN A 54 -22.40 -13.93 -0.54
C ASN A 54 -22.25 -12.51 0.03
N MET A 55 -23.37 -11.77 0.10
CA MET A 55 -23.41 -10.44 0.69
C MET A 55 -22.98 -10.45 2.15
N SER A 56 -23.41 -11.44 2.93
CA SER A 56 -23.03 -11.56 4.34
C SER A 56 -21.52 -11.68 4.52
N ASP A 57 -20.85 -12.47 3.68
CA ASP A 57 -19.40 -12.67 3.77
C ASP A 57 -18.63 -11.38 3.44
N VAL A 58 -19.13 -10.60 2.48
CA VAL A 58 -18.54 -9.31 2.12
C VAL A 58 -18.80 -8.29 3.22
N GLU A 59 -20.01 -8.23 3.76
CA GLU A 59 -20.39 -7.33 4.84
C GLU A 59 -19.56 -7.60 6.10
N ASP A 60 -19.47 -8.85 6.54
CA ASP A 60 -18.65 -9.25 7.69
C ASP A 60 -17.19 -8.83 7.51
N ALA A 61 -16.62 -9.05 6.31
CA ALA A 61 -15.25 -8.66 6.01
C ALA A 61 -15.06 -7.13 6.02
N VAL A 62 -16.01 -6.37 5.49
CA VAL A 62 -15.99 -4.91 5.48
C VAL A 62 -16.19 -4.33 6.88
N ASP A 63 -17.00 -4.97 7.72
CA ASP A 63 -17.26 -4.55 9.09
C ASP A 63 -16.02 -4.63 9.97
N MET A 64 -15.14 -5.61 9.71
CA MET A 64 -13.82 -5.69 10.35
C MET A 64 -12.91 -4.48 10.00
N LEU A 65 -13.17 -3.77 8.89
CA LEU A 65 -12.44 -2.57 8.47
C LEU A 65 -12.96 -1.28 9.11
N SER A 66 -13.85 -1.38 10.11
CA SER A 66 -14.39 -0.23 10.83
C SER A 66 -13.37 0.44 11.77
N HIS A 67 -12.25 -0.24 12.06
CA HIS A 67 -11.24 0.28 12.99
C HIS A 67 -10.61 1.58 12.44
N PRO A 68 -10.37 2.62 13.27
CA PRO A 68 -9.80 3.89 12.83
C PRO A 68 -8.47 3.74 12.07
N GLU A 69 -7.68 2.72 12.41
CA GLU A 69 -6.40 2.42 11.77
C GLU A 69 -6.55 1.92 10.31
N CYS A 70 -7.71 1.38 9.94
CA CYS A 70 -8.00 0.93 8.59
C CYS A 70 -8.42 2.09 7.66
N ARG A 71 -8.58 3.31 8.18
CA ARG A 71 -9.15 4.43 7.40
C ARG A 71 -8.18 5.02 6.39
N GLU A 72 -6.90 5.06 6.72
CA GLU A 72 -5.86 5.73 5.94
C GLU A 72 -4.56 4.93 6.01
N MET A 73 -3.78 4.89 4.93
CA MET A 73 -2.46 4.23 4.99
C MET A 73 -1.47 4.98 5.88
N PHE A 74 -1.59 6.30 6.00
CA PHE A 74 -0.58 7.15 6.66
C PHE A 74 -1.15 7.79 7.93
N THR A 75 -1.27 7.03 9.02
CA THR A 75 -1.87 7.48 10.29
C THR A 75 -0.85 8.11 11.25
N HIS A 76 0.40 7.62 11.27
CA HIS A 76 1.44 8.04 12.22
C HIS A 76 1.90 9.50 12.12
N ARG A 77 1.45 10.27 11.12
CA ARG A 77 1.71 11.72 11.05
C ARG A 77 0.51 12.59 11.38
N LEU A 78 -0.65 12.00 11.67
CA LEU A 78 -1.84 12.72 12.14
C LEU A 78 -2.00 12.71 13.66
N GLN A 79 -1.23 11.87 14.38
CA GLN A 79 -1.29 11.76 15.85
C GLN A 79 -0.13 12.45 16.58
N ASP A 80 1.00 12.70 15.93
CA ASP A 80 2.10 13.49 16.51
C ASP A 80 1.82 15.01 16.52
N GLY A 81 0.68 15.43 15.97
CA GLY A 81 0.11 16.77 16.12
C GLY A 81 -1.23 16.65 16.84
N GLY A 82 -1.29 17.16 18.08
CA GLY A 82 -2.40 16.99 19.01
C GLY A 82 -3.79 17.28 18.44
N GLY A 83 -4.79 16.63 19.04
CA GLY A 83 -6.20 16.84 18.73
C GLY A 83 -6.63 18.31 18.82
N GLY A 84 -7.69 18.63 18.07
CA GLY A 84 -8.38 19.91 18.16
C GLY A 84 -8.23 20.74 16.88
N GLY A 85 -9.37 21.10 16.29
CA GLY A 85 -9.44 21.91 15.07
C GLY A 85 -8.64 23.20 15.15
N GLY A 86 -8.06 23.58 14.02
CA GLY A 86 -7.37 24.85 13.84
C GLY A 86 -6.33 24.75 12.74
N GLY A 87 -6.55 25.45 11.62
CA GLY A 87 -5.57 25.52 10.56
C GLY A 87 -4.25 26.10 11.07
N GLY A 88 -3.15 25.35 10.94
CA GLY A 88 -1.81 25.89 11.13
C GLY A 88 -0.76 24.87 11.59
N ARG A 89 0.21 24.63 10.69
CA ARG A 89 1.63 24.24 10.96
C ARG A 89 2.09 22.77 10.89
N ASP A 90 1.24 21.79 10.58
CA ASP A 90 1.70 20.41 10.26
C ASP A 90 1.72 20.07 8.75
N ALA A 91 1.65 21.09 7.88
CA ALA A 91 1.63 20.95 6.43
C ALA A 91 3.02 20.76 5.77
N GLU A 92 4.08 20.44 6.52
CA GLU A 92 5.46 20.66 6.04
C GLU A 92 6.35 19.44 5.76
N LYS A 93 6.01 18.24 6.21
CA LYS A 93 6.89 17.08 5.99
C LYS A 93 6.50 16.29 4.75
N CYS A 94 7.40 16.29 3.76
CA CYS A 94 7.23 15.48 2.55
C CYS A 94 7.11 14.00 2.89
N VAL A 95 6.21 13.28 2.21
CA VAL A 95 6.16 11.81 2.30
C VAL A 95 6.95 11.25 1.12
N ARG A 96 8.00 10.50 1.42
CA ARG A 96 8.84 9.80 0.45
C ARG A 96 8.65 8.30 0.60
N CYS A 97 8.35 7.63 -0.49
CA CYS A 97 8.06 6.20 -0.49
C CYS A 97 8.99 5.46 -1.45
N ALA A 98 9.53 4.32 -1.03
CA ALA A 98 10.18 3.36 -1.91
C ALA A 98 9.18 2.24 -2.23
N VAL A 99 9.02 1.90 -3.51
CA VAL A 99 8.20 0.75 -3.96
C VAL A 99 9.15 -0.28 -4.56
N VAL A 100 9.31 -1.40 -3.86
CA VAL A 100 10.30 -2.43 -4.19
C VAL A 100 9.60 -3.63 -4.82
N GLY A 101 9.80 -3.80 -6.13
CA GLY A 101 9.46 -5.03 -6.83
C GLY A 101 10.53 -6.12 -6.65
N ASN A 102 10.31 -7.30 -7.23
CA ASN A 102 11.20 -8.45 -7.07
C ASN A 102 12.06 -8.72 -8.32
N GLY A 103 12.38 -7.65 -9.06
CA GLY A 103 13.13 -7.75 -10.32
C GLY A 103 14.61 -8.04 -10.05
N GLY A 104 15.21 -8.93 -10.85
CA GLY A 104 16.61 -9.33 -10.71
C GLY A 104 17.64 -8.19 -10.90
N ILE A 105 17.21 -7.04 -11.43
CA ILE A 105 18.06 -5.83 -11.55
C ILE A 105 18.57 -5.33 -10.19
N LEU A 106 17.90 -5.67 -9.09
CA LEU A 106 18.34 -5.28 -7.76
C LEU A 106 19.54 -6.10 -7.27
N ASN A 107 19.78 -7.28 -7.82
CA ASN A 107 20.89 -8.14 -7.37
C ASN A 107 22.25 -7.49 -7.65
N GLY A 108 23.02 -7.22 -6.58
CA GLY A 108 24.29 -6.50 -6.64
C GLY A 108 24.17 -4.99 -6.87
N SER A 109 22.96 -4.42 -6.78
CA SER A 109 22.72 -2.99 -7.00
C SER A 109 23.17 -2.10 -5.84
N MET A 110 23.32 -2.66 -4.64
CA MET A 110 23.64 -1.92 -3.41
C MET A 110 22.65 -0.80 -3.03
N MET A 111 21.40 -0.88 -3.52
CA MET A 111 20.37 0.15 -3.30
C MET A 111 19.71 0.09 -1.92
N GLY A 112 20.09 -0.86 -1.07
CA GLY A 112 19.38 -1.14 0.18
C GLY A 112 19.31 0.04 1.14
N GLU A 113 20.41 0.79 1.27
CA GLU A 113 20.46 1.99 2.12
C GLU A 113 19.56 3.11 1.59
N GLU A 114 19.57 3.34 0.27
CA GLU A 114 18.69 4.33 -0.35
C GLU A 114 17.22 3.96 -0.18
N ILE A 115 16.86 2.68 -0.39
CA ILE A 115 15.50 2.17 -0.17
C ILE A 115 15.08 2.43 1.27
N ASP A 116 15.91 2.06 2.25
CA ASP A 116 15.60 2.19 3.68
C ASP A 116 15.62 3.64 4.17
N SER A 117 16.17 4.59 3.41
CA SER A 117 16.13 6.03 3.71
C SER A 117 14.74 6.68 3.52
N HIS A 118 13.82 5.99 2.84
CA HIS A 118 12.46 6.49 2.60
C HIS A 118 11.59 6.43 3.85
N ASP A 119 10.55 7.28 3.91
CA ASP A 119 9.63 7.31 5.04
C ASP A 119 8.85 5.98 5.13
N TYR A 120 8.38 5.49 3.98
CA TYR A 120 7.65 4.24 3.85
C TYR A 120 8.26 3.34 2.77
N VAL A 121 8.35 2.04 3.07
CA VAL A 121 8.82 1.03 2.11
C VAL A 121 7.69 0.04 1.81
N PHE A 122 7.30 -0.02 0.55
CA PHE A 122 6.29 -0.94 0.02
C PHE A 122 6.96 -2.14 -0.62
N ARG A 123 6.53 -3.34 -0.25
CA ARG A 123 6.99 -4.60 -0.84
C ARG A 123 5.81 -5.45 -1.31
N VAL A 124 6.04 -6.35 -2.27
CA VAL A 124 4.99 -7.18 -2.87
C VAL A 124 5.44 -8.61 -3.10
N ASN A 125 4.51 -9.57 -3.08
CA ASN A 125 4.75 -10.96 -3.50
C ASN A 125 5.95 -11.63 -2.77
N GLY A 126 6.87 -12.27 -3.50
CA GLY A 126 8.08 -12.91 -2.95
C GLY A 126 9.20 -11.94 -2.59
N ALA A 127 8.95 -11.03 -1.65
CA ALA A 127 9.92 -10.04 -1.21
C ALA A 127 10.91 -10.63 -0.19
N ILE A 128 12.00 -11.21 -0.67
CA ILE A 128 13.08 -11.76 0.16
C ILE A 128 14.04 -10.62 0.52
N THR A 129 14.21 -10.35 1.82
CA THR A 129 15.19 -9.37 2.31
C THR A 129 16.41 -10.03 2.93
N ALA A 130 16.22 -11.15 3.65
CA ALA A 130 17.29 -11.87 4.33
C ALA A 130 18.38 -12.33 3.35
N GLY A 131 19.62 -11.89 3.58
CA GLY A 131 20.77 -12.17 2.71
C GLY A 131 20.89 -11.26 1.48
N PHE A 132 19.93 -10.36 1.27
CA PHE A 132 19.89 -9.38 0.17
C PHE A 132 19.76 -7.94 0.69
N GLU A 133 19.94 -7.69 1.99
CA GLU A 133 19.66 -6.40 2.63
C GLU A 133 20.48 -5.27 2.01
N ARG A 134 21.71 -5.54 1.56
CA ARG A 134 22.54 -4.55 0.86
C ARG A 134 21.90 -4.06 -0.44
N ASP A 135 21.13 -4.90 -1.10
CA ASP A 135 20.51 -4.62 -2.39
C ASP A 135 19.08 -4.11 -2.25
N VAL A 136 18.30 -4.69 -1.34
CA VAL A 136 16.86 -4.45 -1.25
C VAL A 136 16.41 -3.78 0.05
N GLY A 137 17.33 -3.54 0.98
CA GLY A 137 17.03 -2.99 2.31
C GLY A 137 16.37 -4.01 3.23
N ASN A 138 16.13 -3.62 4.48
CA ASN A 138 15.50 -4.46 5.50
C ASN A 138 14.21 -3.83 6.09
N ARG A 139 13.86 -2.58 5.76
CA ARG A 139 12.61 -1.97 6.21
C ARG A 139 11.43 -2.41 5.35
N THR A 140 10.27 -2.61 5.99
CA THR A 140 8.99 -2.84 5.31
C THR A 140 7.88 -2.15 6.10
N SER A 141 7.25 -1.15 5.50
CA SER A 141 6.10 -0.46 6.08
C SER A 141 4.78 -1.10 5.63
N PHE A 142 4.71 -1.50 4.35
CA PHE A 142 3.53 -2.13 3.77
C PHE A 142 3.94 -3.32 2.92
N TYR A 143 3.18 -4.40 3.04
CA TYR A 143 3.32 -5.59 2.22
C TYR A 143 2.00 -5.89 1.50
N PHE A 144 1.99 -5.79 0.18
CA PHE A 144 0.81 -6.11 -0.63
C PHE A 144 0.90 -7.51 -1.23
N PHE A 145 -0.20 -8.26 -1.11
CA PHE A 145 -0.29 -9.61 -1.62
C PHE A 145 -1.73 -9.98 -1.94
N SER A 146 -1.90 -10.95 -2.85
CA SER A 146 -3.07 -11.83 -2.81
C SER A 146 -2.70 -13.11 -2.06
N THR A 147 -3.67 -13.72 -1.38
CA THR A 147 -3.45 -14.96 -0.62
C THR A 147 -2.83 -16.06 -1.49
N ASN A 148 -3.24 -16.16 -2.76
CA ASN A 148 -2.67 -17.08 -3.74
C ASN A 148 -1.19 -16.79 -3.99
N THR A 149 -0.83 -15.54 -4.31
CA THR A 149 0.55 -15.19 -4.66
C THR A 149 1.50 -15.32 -3.47
N MET A 150 1.02 -15.01 -2.26
CA MET A 150 1.79 -15.18 -1.04
C MET A 150 2.09 -16.66 -0.81
N LYS A 151 1.06 -17.53 -0.80
CA LYS A 151 1.25 -18.98 -0.64
C LYS A 151 2.19 -19.57 -1.69
N ASN A 152 2.05 -19.16 -2.94
CA ASN A 152 2.91 -19.63 -4.02
C ASN A 152 4.36 -19.15 -3.85
N SER A 153 4.56 -17.89 -3.49
CA SER A 153 5.88 -17.32 -3.22
C SER A 153 6.56 -18.02 -2.04
N MET A 154 5.83 -18.26 -0.95
CA MET A 154 6.34 -18.97 0.23
C MET A 154 6.81 -20.39 -0.10
N ARG A 155 6.11 -21.09 -1.01
CA ARG A 155 6.50 -22.43 -1.45
C ARG A 155 7.69 -22.39 -2.41
N ALA A 156 7.60 -21.56 -3.46
CA ALA A 156 8.59 -21.53 -4.53
C ALA A 156 9.96 -21.00 -4.07
N TYR A 157 9.95 -20.03 -3.15
CA TYR A 157 11.18 -19.35 -2.73
C TYR A 157 11.70 -19.79 -1.37
N ARG A 158 11.15 -20.86 -0.79
CA ARG A 158 11.59 -21.38 0.53
C ARG A 158 13.10 -21.64 0.56
N LYS A 159 13.64 -22.21 -0.54
CA LYS A 159 15.07 -22.50 -0.69
C LYS A 159 15.95 -21.25 -0.83
N PHE A 160 15.35 -20.10 -1.13
CA PHE A 160 16.02 -18.81 -1.28
C PHE A 160 15.85 -17.93 -0.04
N GLY A 161 15.31 -18.46 1.07
CA GLY A 161 15.26 -17.76 2.34
C GLY A 161 13.92 -17.07 2.66
N ILE A 162 12.86 -17.27 1.86
CA ILE A 162 11.53 -16.80 2.28
C ILE A 162 10.98 -17.75 3.38
N VAL A 163 10.91 -17.26 4.61
CA VAL A 163 10.41 -18.04 5.77
C VAL A 163 9.09 -17.47 6.30
N HIS A 164 8.91 -16.16 6.18
CA HIS A 164 7.68 -15.45 6.49
C HIS A 164 7.49 -14.29 5.50
N PRO A 165 6.27 -13.74 5.36
CA PRO A 165 6.06 -12.44 4.75
C PRO A 165 6.93 -11.37 5.42
N PRO A 166 7.41 -10.36 4.69
CA PRO A 166 8.29 -9.35 5.28
C PRO A 166 7.57 -8.62 6.42
N TRP A 167 8.23 -8.53 7.56
CA TRP A 167 7.84 -7.68 8.68
C TRP A 167 9.04 -6.80 9.03
N SER A 168 8.80 -5.58 9.54
CA SER A 168 9.89 -4.82 10.16
C SER A 168 10.18 -5.41 11.54
N LYS A 169 11.47 -5.53 11.89
CA LYS A 169 11.89 -5.75 13.27
C LYS A 169 11.73 -4.47 14.09
#